data_AF-A0A1G8F3T7-F1
#
_entry.id   AF-A0A1G8F3T7-F1
#
_cell.length_a   1.000
_cell.length_b   1.000
_cell.length_c   1.000
_cell.angle_alpha   90.00
_cell.angle_beta   90.00
_cell.angle_gamma   90.00
#
_symmetry.space_group_name_H-M   'P 1'
#
loop_
_entity.id
_entity.type
_entity.pdbx_description
1 polymer ?
#
loop_
_entity_poly.entity_id
_entity_poly.type
_entity_poly.pdbx_seq_one_letter_code
_entity_poly.pdbx_strand_id
1 'polypeptide(L)' 'MGRHSQSRIDDNLNAERARIIAELENTQPGPQRDLLESKLRQLETASHIDEWLTSSGLQPPEE' A
#
# COMPACT_ATOMS: atom_id res chain seq x y z
N MET A 1 -11.72 -9.41 -17.94
CA MET A 1 -11.04 -10.14 -16.84
C MET A 1 -9.86 -9.29 -16.37
N GLY A 2 -10.02 -8.40 -15.38
CA GLY A 2 -8.92 -7.48 -15.00
C GLY A 2 -9.07 -6.82 -13.63
N ARG A 3 -10.30 -6.54 -13.18
CA ARG A 3 -10.53 -5.87 -11.87
C ARG A 3 -10.29 -6.72 -10.62
N HIS A 4 -10.26 -8.05 -10.72
CA HIS A 4 -10.09 -8.93 -9.55
C HIS A 4 -8.66 -8.99 -9.02
N SER A 5 -7.65 -8.64 -9.83
CA SER A 5 -6.25 -8.60 -9.38
C SER A 5 -5.89 -7.31 -8.66
N GLN A 6 -6.44 -6.15 -9.06
CA GLN A 6 -6.17 -4.87 -8.39
C GLN A 6 -6.79 -4.77 -7.00
N SER A 7 -8.08 -5.10 -6.83
CA SER A 7 -8.72 -5.12 -5.49
C SER A 7 -7.92 -5.94 -4.47
N ARG A 8 -7.31 -7.04 -4.93
CA ARG A 8 -6.44 -7.88 -4.11
C ARG A 8 -5.13 -7.20 -3.72
N ILE A 9 -4.58 -6.29 -4.53
CA ILE A 9 -3.35 -5.55 -4.20
C ILE A 9 -3.67 -4.55 -3.09
N ASP A 10 -4.71 -3.74 -3.23
CA ASP A 10 -5.13 -2.75 -2.22
C ASP A 10 -5.43 -3.40 -0.88
N ASP A 11 -6.20 -4.49 -0.87
CA ASP A 11 -6.52 -5.22 0.35
C ASP A 11 -5.25 -5.74 1.06
N ASN A 12 -4.27 -6.24 0.30
CA ASN A 12 -3.00 -6.70 0.84
C ASN A 12 -2.14 -5.55 1.38
N LEU A 13 -2.08 -4.41 0.66
CA LEU A 13 -1.35 -3.23 1.12
C LEU A 13 -1.94 -2.67 2.41
N ASN A 14 -3.27 -2.63 2.52
CA ASN A 14 -3.97 -2.17 3.72
C ASN A 14 -3.77 -3.12 4.90
N ALA A 15 -3.84 -4.43 4.67
CA ALA A 15 -3.57 -5.43 5.70
C ALA A 15 -2.13 -5.33 6.23
N GLU A 16 -1.15 -5.14 5.35
CA GLU A 16 0.26 -5.01 5.75
C GLU A 16 0.52 -3.67 6.47
N ARG A 17 -0.11 -2.57 6.02
CA ARG A 17 -0.06 -1.27 6.69
C ARG A 17 -0.55 -1.39 8.14
N ALA A 18 -1.69 -2.04 8.35
CA ALA A 18 -2.25 -2.25 9.69
C ALA A 18 -1.31 -3.07 10.60
N ARG A 19 -0.66 -4.11 10.06
CA ARG A 19 0.32 -4.92 10.79
C ARG A 19 1.54 -4.10 11.22
N ILE A 20 2.10 -3.30 10.30
CA ILE A 20 3.28 -2.47 10.59
C ILE A 20 2.94 -1.39 11.63
N ILE A 21 1.75 -0.78 11.57
CA ILE A 21 1.29 0.19 12.58
C ILE A 21 1.24 -0.49 13.97
N ALA A 22 0.64 -1.67 14.07
CA ALA A 22 0.58 -2.41 15.33
C ALA A 22 1.97 -2.82 15.86
N GLU A 23 2.91 -3.16 14.97
CA GLU A 23 4.30 -3.44 15.34
C GLU A 23 5.03 -2.17 15.84
N LEU A 24 4.80 -1.03 15.19
CA LEU A 24 5.37 0.27 15.57
C LEU A 24 4.92 0.73 16.96
N GLU A 25 3.70 0.44 17.38
CA GLU A 25 3.20 0.78 18.72
C GLU A 25 4.03 0.13 19.84
N ASN A 26 4.62 -1.04 19.55
CA ASN A 26 5.36 -1.84 20.51
C ASN A 26 6.90 -1.78 20.30
N THR A 27 7.37 -1.09 19.26
CA THR A 27 8.79 -1.02 18.90
C THR A 27 9.42 0.26 19.43
N GLN A 28 10.44 0.11 20.29
CA GLN A 28 11.22 1.22 20.81
C GLN A 28 12.03 1.93 19.71
N PRO A 29 12.34 3.23 19.88
CA PRO A 29 13.19 3.95 18.94
C PRO A 29 14.51 3.24 18.68
N GLY A 30 14.89 3.15 17.40
CA GLY A 30 16.11 2.49 16.96
C GLY A 30 15.97 1.91 15.55
N PRO A 31 17.01 1.22 15.06
CA PRO A 31 17.08 0.79 13.66
C PRO A 31 15.91 -0.08 13.20
N GLN A 32 15.35 -0.92 14.07
CA GLN A 32 14.17 -1.71 13.75
C GLN A 32 12.93 -0.84 13.51
N ARG A 33 12.72 0.16 14.35
CA ARG A 33 11.63 1.13 14.19
C ARG A 33 11.79 1.92 12.89
N ASP A 34 13.01 2.37 12.60
CA ASP A 34 13.30 3.13 11.37
C ASP A 34 12.99 2.31 10.10
N LEU A 35 13.27 1.00 10.13
CA LEU A 35 12.92 0.08 9.05
C LEU A 35 11.41 -0.07 8.88
N LEU A 36 10.66 -0.19 9.98
CA LEU A 36 9.20 -0.26 9.95
C LEU A 36 8.59 1.04 9.41
N GLU A 37 9.08 2.20 9.86
CA GLU A 37 8.64 3.51 9.35
C GLU A 37 8.99 3.69 7.86
N SER A 38 10.14 3.16 7.41
CA SER A 38 10.51 3.15 5.99
C SER A 38 9.57 2.30 5.15
N LYS A 39 9.23 1.09 5.61
CA LYS A 39 8.25 0.24 4.95
C LYS A 39 6.87 0.88 4.89
N LEU A 40 6.44 1.57 5.95
CA LEU A 40 5.15 2.27 5.97
C LEU A 40 5.06 3.32 4.85
N ARG A 41 6.12 4.13 4.67
CA ARG A 41 6.20 5.11 3.56
C ARG A 41 6.20 4.45 2.18
N GLN A 42 6.81 3.26 2.04
CA GLN A 42 6.78 2.51 0.79
C GLN A 42 5.36 2.01 0.46
N LEU A 43 4.62 1.53 1.46
CA LEU A 43 3.22 1.11 1.29
C LEU A 43 2.32 2.28 0.89
N GLU A 44 2.55 3.47 1.43
CA GLU A 44 1.85 4.70 1.01
C GLU A 44 2.12 5.04 -0.45
N THR A 45 3.38 4.93 -0.88
CA THR A 45 3.76 5.15 -2.27
C THR A 45 3.12 4.12 -3.19
N ALA A 46 3.10 2.84 -2.80
CA ALA A 46 2.46 1.78 -3.57
C ALA A 46 0.95 2.00 -3.73
N SER A 47 0.27 2.44 -2.66
CA SER A 47 -1.16 2.79 -2.68
C SER A 47 -1.44 3.91 -3.69
N HIS A 48 -0.64 4.99 -3.66
CA HIS A 48 -0.80 6.08 -4.63
C HIS A 48 -0.55 5.65 -6.08
N ILE A 49 0.38 4.71 -6.31
CA ILE A 49 0.61 4.18 -7.66
C ILE A 49 -0.59 3.35 -8.12
N ASP A 50 -1.20 2.53 -7.26
CA ASP A 50 -2.40 1.76 -7.62
C ASP A 50 -3.58 2.69 -7.94
N GLU A 51 -3.81 3.72 -7.11
CA GLU A 51 -4.80 4.77 -7.37
C GLU A 51 -4.57 5.48 -8.72
N TRP A 52 -3.31 5.78 -9.05
CA TRP A 52 -3.00 6.42 -10.33
C TRP A 52 -3.31 5.48 -11.50
N LEU A 53 -2.86 4.22 -11.42
CA LEU A 53 -3.09 3.22 -12.47
C LEU A 53 -4.59 2.94 -12.69
N THR A 54 -5.41 3.07 -11.65
CA THR A 54 -6.86 2.86 -11.72
C THR A 54 -7.65 4.11 -12.15
N SER A 55 -6.98 5.26 -12.32
CA SER A 55 -7.63 6.49 -12.75
C SER A 55 -8.20 6.39 -14.17
N SER A 56 -9.39 6.97 -14.38
CA SER A 56 -10.10 6.93 -15.66
C SER A 56 -9.31 7.54 -16.83
N GLY A 57 -8.41 8.49 -16.55
CA GLY A 57 -7.55 9.11 -17.57
C GLY A 57 -6.41 8.21 -18.06
N LEU A 58 -6.08 7.14 -17.34
CA LEU A 58 -5.07 6.15 -17.73
C LEU A 58 -5.68 4.80 -18.17
N GLN A 59 -6.97 4.60 -17.94
CA GLN A 59 -7.68 3.43 -18.44
C GLN A 59 -8.01 3.59 -19.93
N PRO A 60 -7.98 2.51 -20.71
CA PRO A 60 -8.46 2.56 -22.09
C PRO A 60 -9.95 2.93 -22.12
N PRO A 61 -10.41 3.64 -23.17
CA PRO A 61 -11.82 3.99 -23.32
C PRO A 61 -12.67 2.72 -23.34
N GLU A 62 -13.82 2.76 -22.67
CA GLU A 62 -14.82 1.70 -22.76
C GLU A 62 -15.51 1.79 -24.14
N GLU A 63 -15.64 0.65 -24.83
CA GLU A 63 -16.39 0.54 -26.10
C GLU A 63 -17.91 0.65 -25.91
#